data_AF-A0A953Y4P0-F1
#
_entry.id   AF-A0A953Y4P0-F1
#
_cell.length_a   1.000
_cell.length_b   1.000
_cell.length_c   1.000
_cell.angle_alpha   90.00
_cell.angle_beta   90.00
_cell.angle_gamma   90.00
#
_symmetry.space_group_name_H-M   'P 1'
#
loop_
_entity.id
_entity.type
_entity.pdbx_description
1 polymer ?
#
loop_
_entity_poly.entity_id
_entity_poly.type
_entity_poly.pdbx_seq_one_letter_code
_entity_poly.pdbx_strand_id
1 'polypeptide(L)'
;MANPHEIELGRLLVARGLLTHEQVLALVREGNADGRELADLVVVRGHASQQVVDRLQEIIHNETRSPLARRADASTEHEISLTGVRESIARACLEEALAMLPKDRGEAHRELRRLAQEFSDTESGIRAAQHLRAQGQTL
;
A
#
# COMPACT_ATOMS: atom_id res chain seq x y z
N MET A 1 -23.20 -6.01 10.90
CA MET A 1 -22.80 -4.59 10.75
C MET A 1 -21.30 -4.63 10.51
N ALA A 2 -20.83 -4.13 9.37
CA ALA A 2 -19.41 -4.18 9.03
C ALA A 2 -18.61 -3.37 10.06
N ASN A 3 -17.61 -4.01 10.67
CA ASN A 3 -16.75 -3.36 11.65
C ASN A 3 -15.97 -2.22 10.94
N PRO A 4 -15.73 -1.05 11.57
CA PRO A 4 -14.98 0.03 10.92
C PRO A 4 -13.59 -0.41 10.46
N HIS A 5 -12.99 -1.39 11.14
CA HIS A 5 -11.74 -2.04 10.74
C HIS A 5 -11.85 -2.81 9.42
N GLU A 6 -12.99 -3.45 9.13
CA GLU A 6 -13.19 -4.21 7.89
C GLU A 6 -13.42 -3.29 6.70
N ILE A 7 -14.10 -2.16 6.91
CA ILE A 7 -14.30 -1.14 5.88
C ILE A 7 -12.95 -0.56 5.47
N GLU A 8 -12.08 -0.28 6.45
CA GLU A 8 -10.75 0.27 6.19
C GLU A 8 -9.83 -0.77 5.53
N LEU A 9 -9.91 -2.03 5.97
CA LEU A 9 -9.18 -3.13 5.32
C LEU A 9 -9.60 -3.30 3.85
N GLY A 10 -10.91 -3.27 3.58
CA GLY A 10 -11.44 -3.33 2.22
C GLY A 10 -10.95 -2.17 1.34
N ARG A 11 -10.93 -0.95 1.89
CA ARG A 11 -10.36 0.21 1.20
C ARG A 11 -8.89 0.04 0.87
N LEU A 12 -8.09 -0.44 1.82
CA LEU A 12 -6.66 -0.64 1.61
C LEU A 12 -6.37 -1.76 0.59
N LEU A 13 -7.16 -2.84 0.59
CA LEU A 13 -7.05 -3.91 -0.40
C LEU A 13 -7.34 -3.41 -1.83
N VAL A 14 -8.33 -2.52 -1.98
CA VAL A 14 -8.63 -1.88 -3.27
C VAL A 14 -7.55 -0.89 -3.67
N ALA A 15 -7.10 -0.05 -2.73
CA ALA A 15 -6.07 0.95 -2.99
C ALA A 15 -4.73 0.31 -3.41
N ARG A 16 -4.45 -0.91 -2.95
CA ARG A 16 -3.26 -1.70 -3.33
C ARG A 16 -3.43 -2.55 -4.59
N GLY A 17 -4.60 -2.50 -5.23
CA GLY A 17 -4.91 -3.29 -6.42
C GLY A 17 -4.99 -4.80 -6.17
N LEU A 18 -5.04 -5.23 -4.91
CA LEU A 18 -5.18 -6.64 -4.55
C LEU A 18 -6.59 -7.14 -4.85
N LEU A 19 -7.57 -6.23 -4.77
CA LEU A 19 -8.97 -6.48 -5.05
C LEU A 19 -9.59 -5.29 -5.76
N THR A 20 -10.65 -5.54 -6.51
CA THR A 20 -11.54 -4.49 -7.02
C THR A 20 -12.62 -4.14 -5.99
N HIS A 21 -13.22 -2.96 -6.14
CA HIS A 21 -14.32 -2.52 -5.27
C HIS A 21 -15.49 -3.52 -5.28
N GLU A 22 -15.77 -4.12 -6.43
CA GLU A 22 -16.80 -5.15 -6.59
C GLU A 22 -16.44 -6.45 -5.86
N GLN A 23 -15.18 -6.88 -5.93
CA GLN A 23 -14.72 -8.07 -5.20
C GLN A 23 -14.75 -7.86 -3.69
N VAL A 24 -14.37 -6.67 -3.20
CA VAL A 24 -14.49 -6.36 -1.76
C VAL A 24 -15.95 -6.37 -1.32
N LEU A 25 -16.86 -5.78 -2.10
CA LEU A 25 -18.29 -5.82 -1.79
C LEU A 25 -18.84 -7.26 -1.78
N ALA A 26 -18.40 -8.11 -2.70
CA ALA A 26 -18.78 -9.52 -2.74
C ALA A 26 -18.29 -10.26 -1.49
N LEU A 27 -17.02 -10.07 -1.10
CA LEU A 27 -16.44 -10.71 0.08
C LEU A 27 -17.05 -10.20 1.39
N VAL A 28 -17.37 -8.91 1.49
CA VAL A 28 -18.06 -8.35 2.66
C VAL A 28 -19.49 -8.90 2.77
N ARG A 29 -20.19 -9.08 1.66
CA ARG A 29 -21.54 -9.69 1.66
C ARG A 29 -21.49 -11.16 2.06
N GLU A 30 -20.51 -11.90 1.56
CA GLU A 30 -20.24 -13.30 1.93
C GLU A 30 -19.90 -13.40 3.43
N GLY A 31 -18.99 -12.57 3.93
CA GLY A 31 -18.62 -12.52 5.34
C GLY A 31 -19.79 -12.18 6.27
N ASN A 32 -20.69 -11.28 5.87
CA ASN A 32 -21.90 -10.99 6.65
C ASN A 32 -22.91 -12.15 6.65
N ALA A 33 -22.91 -13.02 5.64
CA ALA A 33 -23.79 -14.18 5.58
C ALA A 33 -23.24 -15.37 6.39
N ASP A 34 -21.94 -15.59 6.33
CA ASP A 34 -21.24 -16.72 6.99
C ASP A 34 -20.65 -16.36 8.36
N GLY A 35 -20.76 -15.10 8.79
CA GLY A 35 -20.17 -14.60 10.04
C GLY A 35 -18.63 -14.59 10.02
N ARG A 36 -18.03 -14.50 8.83
CA ARG A 36 -16.57 -14.49 8.63
C ARG A 36 -16.06 -13.08 8.39
N GLU A 37 -14.85 -12.83 8.87
CA GLU A 37 -14.18 -11.55 8.66
C GLU A 37 -13.65 -11.44 7.23
N LEU A 38 -13.68 -10.23 6.68
CA LEU A 38 -13.12 -9.93 5.37
C LEU A 38 -11.66 -10.38 5.25
N ALA A 39 -10.88 -10.21 6.32
CA ALA A 39 -9.48 -10.61 6.41
C ALA A 39 -9.26 -12.10 6.09
N ASP A 40 -10.07 -12.98 6.69
CA ASP A 40 -9.99 -14.43 6.49
C ASP A 40 -10.40 -14.80 5.05
N LEU A 41 -11.48 -14.20 4.56
CA LEU A 41 -11.98 -14.45 3.21
C LEU A 41 -10.98 -14.07 2.11
N VAL A 42 -10.24 -12.98 2.31
CA VAL A 42 -9.22 -12.51 1.36
C VAL A 42 -8.05 -13.51 1.27
N VAL A 43 -7.69 -14.14 2.39
CA VAL A 43 -6.62 -15.15 2.44
C VAL A 43 -7.10 -16.48 1.87
N VAL A 44 -8.29 -16.94 2.28
CA VAL A 44 -8.88 -18.21 1.81
C VAL A 44 -9.11 -18.20 0.30
N ARG A 45 -9.50 -17.05 -0.25
CA ARG A 45 -9.71 -16.88 -1.71
C ARG A 45 -8.41 -16.68 -2.49
N GLY A 46 -7.26 -16.61 -1.81
CA GLY A 46 -5.95 -16.43 -2.43
C GLY A 46 -5.73 -15.04 -3.04
N HIS A 47 -6.53 -14.05 -2.64
CA HIS A 47 -6.40 -12.68 -3.12
C HIS A 47 -5.22 -11.94 -2.45
N ALA A 48 -4.91 -12.29 -1.20
CA ALA A 48 -3.70 -11.83 -0.53
C ALA A 48 -3.19 -12.89 0.44
N SER A 49 -1.87 -12.88 0.70
CA SER A 49 -1.28 -13.76 1.71
C SER A 49 -1.62 -13.27 3.12
N GLN A 50 -1.65 -14.19 4.10
CA GLN A 50 -1.86 -13.85 5.52
C GLN A 50 -0.92 -12.72 5.99
N GLN A 51 0.35 -12.74 5.57
CA GLN A 51 1.33 -11.69 5.89
C GLN A 51 0.93 -10.30 5.38
N VAL A 52 0.26 -10.21 4.22
CA VAL A 52 -0.19 -8.95 3.64
C VAL A 52 -1.38 -8.40 4.43
N VAL A 53 -2.29 -9.29 4.85
CA VAL A 53 -3.46 -8.94 5.66
C VAL A 53 -3.04 -8.50 7.07
N ASP A 54 -2.12 -9.22 7.71
CA ASP A 54 -1.55 -8.84 9.02
C ASP A 54 -0.94 -7.44 8.97
N ARG A 55 -0.09 -7.18 7.97
CA ARG A 55 0.56 -5.87 7.81
C ARG A 55 -0.44 -4.74 7.54
N LEU A 56 -1.55 -5.03 6.86
CA LEU A 56 -2.64 -4.07 6.66
C LEU A 56 -3.40 -3.79 7.96
N GLN A 57 -3.65 -4.82 8.77
CA GLN A 57 -4.28 -4.65 10.07
C GLN A 57 -3.39 -3.90 11.06
N GLU A 58 -2.07 -4.10 11.03
CA GLU A 58 -1.12 -3.32 11.82
C GLU A 58 -1.16 -1.83 11.48
N ILE A 59 -1.30 -1.48 10.19
CA ILE A 59 -1.43 -0.07 9.77
C ILE A 59 -2.70 0.55 10.36
N ILE A 60 -3.83 -0.15 10.25
CA ILE A 60 -5.12 0.31 10.82
C ILE A 60 -5.01 0.47 12.35
N HIS A 61 -4.30 -0.43 13.03
CA HIS A 61 -4.11 -0.39 14.48
C HIS A 61 -3.15 0.73 14.93
N ASN A 62 -2.13 1.05 14.13
CA ASN A 62 -1.20 2.15 14.43
C ASN A 62 -1.82 3.53 14.20
N GLU A 63 -2.67 3.70 13.19
CA GLU A 63 -3.41 4.95 12.98
C GLU A 63 -4.38 5.27 14.12
N THR A 64 -4.95 4.24 14.77
CA THR A 64 -5.86 4.43 15.91
C THR A 64 -5.14 4.77 17.22
N ARG A 65 -3.82 4.51 17.34
CA ARG A 65 -3.04 4.74 18.58
C ARG A 65 -2.32 6.09 18.68
N SER A 66 -2.28 6.91 17.62
CA SER A 66 -1.61 8.22 17.64
C SER A 66 -2.58 9.41 17.60
N PRO A 67 -3.16 9.85 18.74
CA PRO A 67 -3.95 11.08 18.79
C PRO A 67 -3.12 12.38 18.63
N LEU A 68 -1.80 12.30 18.43
CA LEU A 68 -0.90 13.46 18.31
C LEU A 68 -0.73 13.98 16.88
N ALA A 69 -1.21 13.28 15.84
CA ALA A 69 -1.16 13.78 14.47
C ALA A 69 -2.27 14.80 14.13
N ARG A 70 -3.17 15.12 15.08
CA ARG A 70 -4.41 15.85 14.82
C ARG A 70 -4.28 17.39 14.79
N ARG A 71 -3.08 17.97 14.65
CA ARG A 71 -2.88 19.44 14.65
C ARG A 71 -1.98 20.03 13.56
N ALA A 72 -1.53 19.25 12.57
CA ALA A 72 -0.68 19.80 11.49
C ALA A 72 -1.34 19.93 10.12
N ASP A 73 -2.57 19.43 9.90
CA ASP A 73 -3.12 19.30 8.54
C ASP A 73 -4.45 20.03 8.30
N ALA A 74 -4.68 21.12 9.02
CA ALA A 74 -5.78 22.05 8.73
C ALA A 74 -5.37 23.01 7.61
N SER A 75 -4.99 22.51 6.43
CA SER A 75 -4.90 23.25 5.15
C SER A 75 -4.58 22.34 3.95
N THR A 76 -5.19 21.16 3.84
CA THR A 76 -5.29 20.44 2.55
C THR A 76 -6.49 19.49 2.54
N GLU A 77 -7.65 20.00 2.98
CA GLU A 77 -8.94 19.35 2.77
C GLU A 77 -9.36 19.45 1.29
N HIS A 78 -8.92 18.51 0.43
CA HIS A 78 -9.79 17.89 -0.60
C HIS A 78 -9.11 16.86 -1.53
N GLU A 79 -7.89 16.41 -1.25
CA GLU A 79 -7.25 15.36 -2.06
C GLU A 79 -6.74 14.24 -1.17
N ILE A 80 -7.66 13.38 -0.70
CA ILE A 80 -7.35 11.95 -0.55
C ILE A 80 -7.24 11.39 -1.98
N SER A 81 -6.34 11.95 -2.78
CA SER A 81 -6.06 11.53 -4.14
C SER A 81 -5.36 10.19 -4.02
N LEU A 82 -5.79 9.20 -4.80
CA LEU A 82 -5.14 7.88 -4.92
C LEU A 82 -3.60 7.99 -5.07
N THR A 83 -3.14 9.14 -5.56
CA THR A 83 -1.75 9.63 -5.58
C THR A 83 -1.06 9.61 -4.21
N GLY A 84 -1.70 10.00 -3.11
CA GLY A 84 -1.09 10.05 -1.77
C GLY A 84 -0.85 8.67 -1.16
N VAL A 85 -1.74 7.70 -1.41
CA VAL A 85 -1.56 6.31 -0.97
C VAL A 85 -0.52 5.59 -1.85
N ARG A 86 -0.60 5.78 -3.18
CA ARG A 86 0.43 5.26 -4.11
C ARG A 86 1.81 5.84 -3.79
N GLU A 87 1.89 7.13 -3.48
CA GLU A 87 3.14 7.77 -3.08
C GLU A 87 3.65 7.22 -1.74
N SER A 88 2.78 6.98 -0.77
CA SER A 88 3.20 6.39 0.51
C SER A 88 3.79 4.99 0.34
N ILE A 89 3.22 4.17 -0.56
CA ILE A 89 3.73 2.83 -0.89
C ILE A 89 5.04 2.94 -1.67
N ALA A 90 5.07 3.77 -2.70
CA ALA A 90 6.26 4.01 -3.52
C ALA A 90 7.43 4.52 -2.65
N ARG A 91 7.15 5.37 -1.66
CA ARG A 91 8.14 5.87 -0.71
C ARG A 91 8.74 4.75 0.13
N ALA A 92 7.91 3.90 0.73
CA ALA A 92 8.40 2.76 1.52
C ALA A 92 9.28 1.82 0.69
N CYS A 93 8.82 1.46 -0.51
CA CYS A 93 9.58 0.59 -1.41
C CYS A 93 10.87 1.26 -1.93
N LEU A 94 10.87 2.58 -2.14
CA LEU A 94 12.08 3.35 -2.46
C LEU A 94 13.10 3.28 -1.31
N GLU A 95 12.67 3.51 -0.07
CA GLU A 95 13.53 3.45 1.11
C GLU A 95 14.13 2.05 1.30
N GLU A 96 13.34 1.00 1.12
CA GLU A 96 13.80 -0.39 1.17
C GLU A 96 14.85 -0.69 0.08
N ALA A 97 14.59 -0.28 -1.16
CA ALA A 97 15.52 -0.47 -2.27
C ALA A 97 16.84 0.30 -2.06
N LEU A 98 16.78 1.52 -1.52
CA LEU A 98 17.98 2.30 -1.19
C LEU A 98 18.76 1.69 -0.03
N ALA A 99 18.08 1.15 0.98
CA ALA A 99 18.72 0.43 2.08
C ALA A 99 19.39 -0.88 1.64
N MET A 100 18.94 -1.47 0.52
CA MET A 100 19.47 -2.69 -0.05
C MET A 100 20.68 -2.48 -0.98
N LEU A 101 20.86 -1.28 -1.54
CA LEU A 101 22.00 -0.91 -2.40
C LEU A 101 23.40 -1.35 -1.88
N PRO A 102 23.74 -1.21 -0.58
CA PRO A 102 25.04 -1.64 -0.07
C PRO A 102 25.16 -3.16 0.16
N LYS A 103 24.04 -3.90 0.17
CA LYS A 103 24.00 -5.35 0.42
C LYS A 103 23.93 -6.15 -0.86
N ASP A 104 22.96 -5.83 -1.71
CA ASP A 104 22.77 -6.47 -3.00
C ASP A 104 22.36 -5.42 -4.03
N ARG A 105 23.37 -4.94 -4.76
CA ARG A 105 23.20 -3.84 -5.71
C ARG A 105 22.35 -4.25 -6.90
N GLY A 106 22.41 -5.52 -7.30
CA GLY A 106 21.63 -6.04 -8.44
C GLY A 106 20.14 -6.10 -8.13
N GLU A 107 19.79 -6.59 -6.94
CA GLU A 107 18.41 -6.64 -6.46
C GLU A 107 17.85 -5.23 -6.22
N ALA A 108 18.62 -4.35 -5.58
CA ALA A 108 18.25 -2.95 -5.37
C ALA A 108 17.98 -2.21 -6.69
N HIS A 109 18.80 -2.42 -7.72
CA HIS A 109 18.56 -1.81 -9.03
C HIS A 109 17.33 -2.36 -9.74
N ARG A 110 17.04 -3.65 -9.61
CA ARG A 110 15.80 -4.23 -10.15
C ARG A 110 14.58 -3.60 -9.48
N GLU A 111 14.61 -3.46 -8.16
CA GLU A 111 13.48 -2.88 -7.43
C GLU A 111 13.32 -1.40 -7.72
N LEU A 112 14.41 -0.62 -7.83
CA LEU A 112 14.34 0.77 -8.29
C LEU A 112 13.77 0.89 -9.72
N ARG A 113 14.12 -0.03 -10.63
CA ARG A 113 13.59 -0.01 -12.01
C ARG A 113 12.10 -0.32 -12.03
N ARG A 114 11.70 -1.32 -11.25
CA ARG A 114 10.31 -1.69 -11.05
C ARG A 114 9.50 -0.50 -10.50
N LEU A 115 10.03 0.17 -9.47
CA LEU A 115 9.40 1.35 -8.87
C LEU A 115 9.21 2.50 -9.86
N ALA A 116 10.24 2.77 -10.67
CA ALA A 116 10.21 3.79 -11.70
C ALA A 116 9.17 3.53 -12.80
N GLN A 117 8.83 2.27 -13.04
CA GLN A 117 7.83 1.86 -14.05
C GLN A 117 6.42 1.78 -13.46
N GLU A 118 6.26 1.15 -12.29
CA GLU A 118 4.95 0.93 -11.67
C GLU A 118 4.38 2.16 -10.97
N PHE A 119 5.24 3.10 -10.54
CA PHE A 119 4.87 4.32 -9.83
C PHE A 119 5.41 5.57 -10.54
N SER A 120 5.47 5.55 -11.88
CA SER A 120 5.98 6.68 -12.67
C SER A 120 5.21 7.99 -12.47
N ASP A 121 3.98 7.90 -11.97
CA ASP A 121 3.08 9.01 -11.62
C ASP A 121 3.35 9.62 -10.23
N THR A 122 4.23 9.01 -9.43
CA THR A 122 4.47 9.41 -8.04
C THR A 122 5.87 10.03 -7.85
N GLU A 123 6.05 10.87 -6.83
CA GLU A 123 7.34 11.52 -6.55
C GLU A 123 8.44 10.48 -6.26
N SER A 124 8.11 9.42 -5.54
CA SER A 124 9.04 8.34 -5.23
C SER A 124 9.44 7.50 -6.45
N GLY A 125 8.53 7.23 -7.40
CA GLY A 125 8.87 6.59 -8.67
C GLY A 125 9.75 7.46 -9.55
N ILE A 126 9.49 8.78 -9.60
CA ILE A 126 10.35 9.75 -10.29
C ILE A 126 11.75 9.78 -9.65
N ARG A 127 11.85 9.76 -8.31
CA ARG A 127 13.13 9.69 -7.60
C ARG A 127 13.88 8.39 -7.87
N ALA A 128 13.19 7.24 -7.93
CA ALA A 128 13.78 5.97 -8.32
C ALA A 128 14.41 6.03 -9.72
N ALA A 129 13.67 6.61 -10.68
CA ALA A 129 14.14 6.81 -12.05
C ALA A 129 15.38 7.73 -12.10
N GLN A 130 15.39 8.80 -11.32
CA GLN A 130 16.54 9.69 -11.20
C GLN A 130 17.75 8.99 -10.58
N HIS A 131 17.54 8.15 -9.57
CA HIS A 131 18.61 7.37 -8.94
C HIS A 131 19.27 6.38 -9.91
N LEU A 132 18.48 5.72 -10.76
CA LEU A 132 19.03 4.84 -11.80
C LEU A 132 19.84 5.61 -12.83
N ARG A 133 19.34 6.77 -13.29
CA ARG A 133 20.05 7.64 -14.24
C ARG A 133 21.35 8.19 -13.65
N ALA A 134 21.34 8.62 -12.39
CA ALA A 134 22.53 9.09 -11.69
C ALA A 134 23.60 7.99 -11.54
N GLN A 135 23.19 6.73 -11.52
CA GLN A 135 24.08 5.57 -11.50
C GLN A 135 24.46 5.06 -12.90
N GLY A 136 24.15 5.81 -13.95
CA GLY A 136 24.50 5.48 -15.34
C GLY A 136 23.65 4.36 -15.95
N GLN A 137 22.54 3.97 -15.32
CA GLN A 137 21.65 2.94 -15.84
C GLN A 137 20.53 3.58 -16.66
N THR A 138 20.36 3.07 -17.88
CA THR A 138 19.23 3.41 -18.74
C THR A 138 18.02 2.55 -18.34
N LEU A 139 16.85 3.19 -18.25
CA LEU A 139 15.57 2.56 -17.92
C LEU A 139 15.05 1.73 -19.07
#